data_AF-A0A8V5GMM3-F1
#
_entry.id   AF-A0A8V5GMM3-F1
#
_cell.length_a   1.000
_cell.length_b   1.000
_cell.length_c   1.000
_cell.angle_alpha   90.00
_cell.angle_beta   90.00
_cell.angle_gamma   90.00
#
_symmetry.space_group_name_H-M   'P 1'
#
loop_
_entity.id
_entity.type
_entity.pdbx_description
1 polymer ?
#
loop_
_entity_poly.entity_id
_entity_poly.type
_entity_poly.pdbx_seq_one_letter_code
_entity_poly.pdbx_strand_id
1 'polypeptide(L)'
;MKNEELSRELLNLANANHSPAMAGESFAELGRVRAVVSHLSARKVKPEDITASEHEQQILERKLLGNQDHIKVELEKLKKTYDLQQQKMEERVMAMGKELQEAKCVTGDTQRKLAEQSAVLLSSQSQLQEVEAENSQLQLRLKELNEEYRSRLAQYIKDVADFMDSKSSNVMGPSKAPAAHAPMKRFVDSMLKDIRASYRAREEQLARAARGYKKRMKDLVKKHENLLIAYGLQREQIRSLGSTAADCGPAELHFSITDPELLTNTTRELNRLREDKAKLEMQLHEKSLKETSTFPLAPEQPLDEKGWAEVRKQLQEFTHTTQKDLEQERSQLLTRAIVAEEQVSELQEYIDNHLASLLSSCLLPKSRGILASSRA
;
A
#
# COMPACT_ATOMS: atom_id res chain seq x y z
N MET A 1 -30.15 -30.11 -29.89
CA MET A 1 -30.89 -31.12 -29.10
C MET A 1 -31.98 -30.48 -28.24
N LYS A 2 -31.69 -29.83 -27.10
CA LYS A 2 -32.73 -29.32 -26.17
C LYS A 2 -33.71 -28.27 -26.75
N ASN A 3 -33.27 -27.45 -27.71
CA ASN A 3 -34.11 -26.38 -28.28
C ASN A 3 -35.14 -26.90 -29.31
N GLU A 4 -34.83 -28.03 -29.95
CA GLU A 4 -35.71 -28.69 -30.92
C GLU A 4 -36.84 -29.48 -30.22
N GLU A 5 -36.55 -30.04 -29.05
CA GLU A 5 -37.54 -30.70 -28.19
C GLU A 5 -38.57 -29.70 -27.66
N LEU A 6 -38.12 -28.54 -27.16
CA LEU A 6 -38.98 -27.44 -26.70
C LEU A 6 -39.90 -26.91 -27.81
N SER A 7 -39.38 -26.81 -29.03
CA SER A 7 -40.15 -26.37 -30.20
C SER A 7 -41.25 -27.37 -30.58
N ARG A 8 -41.00 -28.67 -30.42
CA ARG A 8 -41.99 -29.73 -30.66
C ARG A 8 -43.04 -29.81 -29.55
N GLU A 9 -42.66 -29.59 -28.30
CA GLU A 9 -43.59 -29.54 -27.18
C GLU A 9 -44.55 -28.35 -27.26
N LEU A 10 -44.05 -27.16 -27.62
CA LEU A 10 -44.90 -25.98 -27.83
C LEU A 10 -45.90 -26.16 -28.97
N LEU A 11 -45.48 -26.83 -30.06
CA LEU A 11 -46.35 -27.09 -31.21
C LEU A 11 -47.42 -28.16 -30.89
N ASN A 12 -47.09 -29.15 -30.07
CA ASN A 12 -48.07 -30.13 -29.59
C ASN A 12 -49.10 -29.52 -28.63
N LEU A 13 -48.70 -28.56 -27.77
CA LEU A 13 -49.63 -27.82 -26.91
C LEU A 13 -50.58 -26.92 -27.71
N ALA A 14 -50.09 -26.30 -28.79
CA ALA A 14 -50.94 -25.50 -29.68
C ALA A 14 -51.97 -26.38 -30.42
N ASN A 15 -51.59 -27.57 -30.86
CA ASN A 15 -52.50 -28.50 -31.54
C ASN A 15 -53.51 -29.17 -30.60
N ALA A 16 -53.15 -29.42 -29.33
CA ALA A 16 -54.08 -29.97 -28.33
C ALA A 16 -55.24 -29.01 -28.00
N ASN A 17 -55.01 -27.69 -28.12
CA ASN A 17 -56.02 -26.66 -27.90
C ASN A 17 -57.00 -26.49 -29.07
N HIS A 18 -56.76 -27.16 -30.20
CA HIS A 18 -57.64 -27.17 -31.36
C HIS A 18 -58.25 -28.56 -31.59
N SER A 19 -58.94 -29.09 -30.57
CA SER A 19 -59.80 -30.26 -30.75
C SER A 19 -61.12 -29.87 -31.44
N PRO A 20 -61.52 -30.53 -32.54
CA PRO A 20 -62.75 -30.21 -33.29
C PRO A 20 -64.05 -30.59 -32.54
N ALA A 21 -63.96 -31.15 -31.33
CA ALA A 21 -65.11 -31.53 -30.51
C ALA A 21 -65.94 -30.32 -30.00
N MET A 22 -65.30 -29.17 -29.73
CA MET A 22 -65.98 -27.98 -29.20
C MET A 22 -66.81 -27.22 -30.25
N ALA A 23 -66.57 -27.47 -31.55
CA ALA A 23 -67.33 -26.82 -32.62
C ALA A 23 -68.73 -27.46 -32.79
N GLY A 24 -68.90 -28.75 -32.51
CA GLY A 24 -70.17 -29.47 -32.66
C GLY A 24 -71.24 -29.09 -31.63
N GLU A 25 -70.83 -28.79 -30.39
CA GLU A 25 -71.75 -28.40 -29.31
C GLU A 25 -72.34 -27.01 -29.52
N SER A 26 -71.53 -26.06 -30.01
CA SER A 26 -71.96 -24.70 -30.32
C SER A 26 -73.05 -24.65 -31.42
N PHE A 27 -73.01 -25.55 -32.40
CA PHE A 27 -74.00 -25.61 -33.48
C PHE A 27 -75.33 -26.22 -33.01
N ALA A 28 -75.27 -27.22 -32.12
CA ALA A 28 -76.44 -27.81 -31.49
C ALA A 28 -77.14 -26.83 -30.51
N GLU A 29 -76.37 -25.97 -29.84
CA GLU A 29 -76.90 -24.89 -29.00
C GLU A 29 -77.59 -23.80 -29.81
N LEU A 30 -77.01 -23.38 -30.94
CA LEU A 30 -77.66 -22.44 -31.86
C LEU A 30 -79.00 -22.96 -32.41
N GLY A 31 -79.12 -24.27 -32.62
CA GLY A 31 -80.39 -24.92 -33.00
C GLY A 31 -81.46 -24.85 -31.91
N ARG A 32 -81.07 -25.08 -30.64
CA ARG A 32 -81.98 -24.97 -29.48
C ARG A 32 -82.43 -23.54 -29.24
N VAL A 33 -81.52 -22.57 -29.36
CA VAL A 33 -81.83 -21.14 -29.23
C VAL A 33 -82.80 -20.70 -30.33
N ARG A 34 -82.60 -21.15 -31.58
CA ARG A 34 -83.51 -20.84 -32.70
C ARG A 34 -84.91 -21.43 -32.53
N ALA A 35 -85.03 -22.61 -31.91
CA ALA A 35 -86.32 -23.20 -31.57
C ALA A 35 -87.05 -22.40 -30.48
N VAL A 36 -86.35 -22.02 -29.41
CA VAL A 36 -86.91 -21.21 -28.31
C VAL A 36 -87.35 -19.83 -28.81
N VAL A 37 -86.55 -19.17 -29.65
CA VAL A 37 -86.90 -17.87 -30.25
C VAL A 37 -88.12 -17.98 -31.16
N SER A 38 -88.25 -19.08 -31.92
CA SER A 38 -89.44 -19.35 -32.73
C SER A 38 -90.69 -19.58 -31.87
N HIS A 39 -90.56 -20.28 -30.73
CA HIS A 39 -91.66 -20.48 -29.79
C HIS A 39 -92.09 -19.19 -29.08
N LEU A 40 -91.16 -18.28 -28.80
CA LEU A 40 -91.45 -16.98 -28.20
C LEU A 40 -92.04 -16.00 -29.21
N SER A 41 -91.63 -16.06 -30.48
CA SER A 41 -92.16 -15.24 -31.58
C SER A 41 -93.62 -15.60 -31.95
N ALA A 42 -93.99 -16.88 -31.82
CA ALA A 42 -95.37 -17.34 -32.08
C ALA A 42 -96.37 -16.97 -30.96
N ARG A 43 -95.89 -16.61 -29.77
CA ARG A 43 -96.73 -16.12 -28.68
C ARG A 43 -96.87 -14.60 -28.80
N LYS A 44 -97.83 -14.13 -29.60
CA LYS A 44 -98.29 -12.73 -29.56
C LYS A 44 -98.87 -12.41 -28.17
N VAL A 45 -98.02 -12.05 -27.24
CA VAL A 45 -98.39 -11.42 -25.97
C VAL A 45 -98.81 -9.99 -26.29
N LYS A 46 -100.02 -9.61 -25.87
CA LYS A 46 -100.54 -8.25 -26.00
C LYS A 46 -99.61 -7.25 -25.29
N PRO A 47 -99.39 -6.03 -25.80
CA PRO A 47 -98.42 -5.10 -25.22
C PRO A 47 -98.87 -4.45 -23.91
N GLU A 48 -100.09 -4.72 -23.43
CA GLU A 48 -100.72 -4.00 -22.32
C GLU A 48 -100.42 -4.61 -20.93
N ASP A 49 -99.78 -5.78 -20.86
CA ASP A 49 -99.39 -6.42 -19.58
C ASP A 49 -97.85 -6.47 -19.38
N ILE A 50 -97.08 -5.74 -20.18
CA ILE A 50 -95.60 -5.68 -20.05
C ILE A 50 -95.16 -4.46 -19.22
N THR A 51 -96.02 -3.48 -18.99
CA THR A 51 -95.73 -2.39 -18.06
C THR A 51 -95.98 -2.85 -16.64
N ALA A 52 -94.99 -3.52 -16.04
CA ALA A 52 -94.80 -3.41 -14.59
C ALA A 52 -94.97 -1.93 -14.22
N SER A 53 -95.81 -1.63 -13.22
CA SER A 53 -96.10 -0.27 -12.77
C SER A 53 -94.79 0.52 -12.65
N GLU A 54 -94.73 1.77 -13.13
CA GLU A 54 -93.52 2.59 -13.11
C GLU A 54 -92.85 2.63 -11.73
N HIS A 55 -93.65 2.48 -10.66
CA HIS A 55 -93.18 2.37 -9.29
C HIS A 55 -92.49 1.02 -8.98
N GLU A 56 -92.99 -0.10 -9.49
CA GLU A 56 -92.35 -1.40 -9.37
C GLU A 56 -91.08 -1.47 -10.23
N GLN A 57 -91.07 -0.85 -11.42
CA GLN A 57 -89.86 -0.68 -12.21
C GLN A 57 -88.82 0.16 -11.47
N GLN A 58 -89.20 1.28 -10.84
CA GLN A 58 -88.30 2.07 -10.00
C GLN A 58 -87.75 1.28 -8.80
N ILE A 59 -88.57 0.45 -8.15
CA ILE A 59 -88.13 -0.38 -7.02
C ILE A 59 -87.17 -1.49 -7.49
N LEU A 60 -87.48 -2.12 -8.63
CA LEU A 60 -86.60 -3.13 -9.22
C LEU A 60 -85.29 -2.51 -9.68
N GLU A 61 -85.35 -1.38 -10.38
CA GLU A 61 -84.21 -0.61 -10.88
C GLU A 61 -83.33 -0.12 -9.73
N ARG A 62 -83.91 0.39 -8.63
CA ARG A 62 -83.15 0.77 -7.42
C ARG A 62 -82.47 -0.43 -6.75
N LYS A 63 -83.10 -1.62 -6.74
CA LYS A 63 -82.49 -2.85 -6.20
C LYS A 63 -81.45 -3.45 -7.14
N LEU A 64 -81.66 -3.38 -8.46
CA LEU A 64 -80.75 -3.92 -9.47
C LEU A 64 -79.49 -3.04 -9.61
N LEU A 65 -79.66 -1.71 -9.68
CA LEU A 65 -78.58 -0.74 -9.71
C LEU A 65 -77.78 -0.71 -8.40
N GLY A 66 -78.47 -0.81 -7.25
CA GLY A 66 -77.81 -0.90 -5.94
C GLY A 66 -76.89 -2.12 -5.81
N ASN A 67 -77.28 -3.27 -6.38
CA ASN A 67 -76.43 -4.46 -6.44
C ASN A 67 -75.30 -4.32 -7.47
N GLN A 68 -75.56 -3.65 -8.61
CA GLN A 68 -74.56 -3.40 -9.63
C GLN A 68 -73.42 -2.53 -9.11
N ASP A 69 -73.72 -1.50 -8.33
CA ASP A 69 -72.71 -0.63 -7.74
C ASP A 69 -71.91 -1.35 -6.64
N HIS A 70 -72.57 -2.21 -5.85
CA HIS A 70 -71.86 -3.06 -4.89
C HIS A 70 -70.88 -4.02 -5.59
N ILE A 71 -71.30 -4.68 -6.67
CA ILE A 71 -70.43 -5.59 -7.46
C ILE A 71 -69.26 -4.82 -8.09
N LYS A 72 -69.48 -3.60 -8.59
CA LYS A 72 -68.40 -2.74 -9.11
C LYS A 72 -67.37 -2.42 -8.03
N VAL A 73 -67.82 -2.07 -6.82
CA VAL A 73 -66.92 -1.76 -5.69
C VAL A 73 -66.11 -2.99 -5.28
N GLU A 74 -66.73 -4.17 -5.19
CA GLU A 74 -66.01 -5.41 -4.87
C GLU A 74 -65.02 -5.81 -5.98
N LEU A 75 -65.36 -5.62 -7.26
CA LEU A 75 -64.45 -5.82 -8.39
C LEU A 75 -63.27 -4.84 -8.35
N GLU A 76 -63.50 -3.57 -8.01
CA GLU A 76 -62.42 -2.60 -7.83
C GLU A 76 -61.50 -2.97 -6.67
N LYS A 77 -62.06 -3.44 -5.54
CA LYS A 77 -61.25 -3.93 -4.41
C LYS A 77 -60.39 -5.11 -4.85
N LEU A 78 -60.98 -6.09 -5.53
CA LEU A 78 -60.25 -7.27 -6.02
C LEU A 78 -59.13 -6.86 -6.99
N LYS A 79 -59.43 -5.96 -7.93
CA LYS A 79 -58.42 -5.40 -8.85
C LYS A 79 -57.28 -4.72 -8.09
N LYS A 80 -57.59 -3.84 -7.13
CA LYS A 80 -56.58 -3.16 -6.30
C LYS A 80 -55.71 -4.16 -5.53
N THR A 81 -56.30 -5.23 -4.99
CA THR A 81 -55.53 -6.26 -4.28
C THR A 81 -54.62 -7.06 -5.21
N TYR A 82 -55.08 -7.36 -6.43
CA TYR A 82 -54.29 -8.05 -7.43
C TYR A 82 -53.13 -7.17 -7.93
N ASP A 83 -53.41 -5.90 -8.26
CA ASP A 83 -52.40 -4.93 -8.68
C ASP A 83 -51.32 -4.76 -7.60
N LEU A 84 -51.71 -4.70 -6.32
CA LEU A 84 -50.77 -4.65 -5.20
C LEU A 84 -49.92 -5.92 -5.07
N GLN A 85 -50.53 -7.10 -5.24
CA GLN A 85 -49.80 -8.37 -5.22
C GLN A 85 -48.82 -8.46 -6.40
N GLN A 86 -49.23 -8.04 -7.59
CA GLN A 86 -48.41 -7.99 -8.79
C GLN A 86 -47.20 -7.06 -8.59
N GLN A 87 -47.44 -5.84 -8.11
CA GLN A 87 -46.36 -4.89 -7.79
C GLN A 87 -45.38 -5.46 -6.76
N LYS A 88 -45.89 -6.09 -5.69
CA LYS A 88 -45.03 -6.73 -4.67
C LYS A 88 -44.15 -7.84 -5.25
N MET A 89 -44.69 -8.62 -6.19
CA MET A 89 -43.91 -9.67 -6.86
C MET A 89 -42.86 -9.07 -7.81
N GLU A 90 -43.20 -8.01 -8.56
CA GLU A 90 -42.25 -7.28 -9.41
C GLU A 90 -41.11 -6.66 -8.60
N GLU A 91 -41.42 -6.00 -7.48
CA GLU A 91 -40.44 -5.47 -6.55
C GLU A 91 -39.51 -6.56 -5.99
N ARG A 92 -40.07 -7.73 -5.65
CA ARG A 92 -39.28 -8.86 -5.16
C ARG A 92 -38.36 -9.44 -6.24
N VAL A 93 -38.84 -9.55 -7.48
CA VAL A 93 -38.02 -10.00 -8.62
C VAL A 93 -36.91 -9.01 -8.91
N MET A 94 -37.21 -7.71 -8.86
CA MET A 94 -36.22 -6.63 -9.00
C MET A 94 -35.16 -6.69 -7.90
N ALA A 95 -35.57 -6.89 -6.63
CA ALA A 95 -34.64 -7.02 -5.50
C ALA A 95 -33.72 -8.24 -5.66
N MET A 96 -34.29 -9.43 -5.92
CA MET A 96 -33.49 -10.64 -6.16
C MET A 96 -32.56 -10.49 -7.37
N GLY A 97 -32.97 -9.77 -8.42
CA GLY A 97 -32.14 -9.48 -9.57
C GLY A 97 -30.91 -8.61 -9.23
N LYS A 98 -31.09 -7.60 -8.38
CA LYS A 98 -29.99 -6.76 -7.87
C LYS A 98 -29.03 -7.57 -7.00
N GLU A 99 -29.55 -8.32 -6.04
CA GLU A 99 -28.75 -9.19 -5.16
C GLU A 99 -27.94 -10.22 -5.98
N LEU A 100 -28.54 -10.84 -7.00
CA LEU A 100 -27.85 -11.77 -7.88
C LEU A 100 -26.72 -11.09 -8.68
N GLN A 101 -26.96 -9.87 -9.16
CA GLN A 101 -25.95 -9.12 -9.89
C GLN A 101 -24.78 -8.71 -8.98
N GLU A 102 -25.06 -8.25 -7.77
CA GLU A 102 -24.06 -7.93 -6.75
C GLU A 102 -23.23 -9.16 -6.38
N ALA A 103 -23.88 -10.30 -6.14
CA ALA A 103 -23.19 -11.57 -5.85
C ALA A 103 -22.27 -12.00 -7.01
N LYS A 104 -22.70 -11.82 -8.27
CA LYS A 104 -21.85 -12.09 -9.44
C LYS A 104 -20.66 -11.16 -9.53
N CYS A 105 -20.84 -9.87 -9.27
CA CYS A 105 -19.75 -8.89 -9.22
C CYS A 105 -18.72 -9.26 -8.15
N VAL A 106 -19.17 -9.54 -6.92
CA VAL A 106 -18.30 -9.97 -5.82
C VAL A 106 -17.56 -11.27 -6.17
N THR A 107 -18.25 -12.25 -6.76
CA THR A 107 -17.62 -13.50 -7.20
C THR A 107 -16.53 -13.23 -8.24
N GLY A 108 -16.81 -12.41 -9.26
CA GLY A 108 -15.81 -12.02 -10.27
C GLY A 108 -14.60 -11.29 -9.66
N ASP A 109 -14.83 -10.41 -8.70
CA ASP A 109 -13.75 -9.68 -8.01
C ASP A 109 -12.89 -10.61 -7.14
N THR A 110 -13.50 -11.56 -6.43
CA THR A 110 -12.77 -12.57 -5.66
C THR A 110 -11.94 -13.46 -6.57
N GLN A 111 -12.48 -13.86 -7.74
CA GLN A 111 -11.75 -14.68 -8.69
C GLN A 111 -10.57 -13.93 -9.34
N ARG A 112 -10.73 -12.63 -9.63
CA ARG A 112 -9.62 -11.78 -10.10
C ARG A 112 -8.52 -11.65 -9.04
N LYS A 113 -8.89 -11.37 -7.79
CA LYS A 113 -7.93 -11.32 -6.66
C LYS A 113 -7.21 -12.65 -6.47
N LEU A 114 -7.92 -13.78 -6.58
CA LEU A 114 -7.32 -15.11 -6.48
C LEU A 114 -6.30 -15.34 -7.62
N ALA A 115 -6.61 -14.91 -8.84
CA ALA A 115 -5.70 -15.02 -9.98
C ALA A 115 -4.45 -14.14 -9.80
N GLU A 116 -4.62 -12.90 -9.33
CA GLU A 116 -3.51 -11.99 -8.99
C GLU A 116 -2.60 -12.59 -7.92
N GLN A 117 -3.19 -13.10 -6.83
CA GLN A 117 -2.44 -13.78 -5.76
C GLN A 117 -1.70 -15.03 -6.27
N SER A 118 -2.33 -15.81 -7.15
CA SER A 118 -1.70 -16.99 -7.76
C SER A 118 -0.51 -16.60 -8.64
N ALA A 119 -0.62 -15.53 -9.43
CA ALA A 119 0.48 -15.02 -10.25
C ALA A 119 1.64 -14.50 -9.39
N VAL A 120 1.34 -13.76 -8.32
CA VAL A 120 2.36 -13.29 -7.38
C VAL A 120 3.05 -14.46 -6.69
N LEU A 121 2.31 -15.46 -6.22
CA LEU A 121 2.87 -16.66 -5.60
C LEU A 121 3.82 -17.40 -6.54
N LEU A 122 3.43 -17.60 -7.80
CA LEU A 122 4.29 -18.23 -8.80
C LEU A 122 5.56 -17.43 -9.08
N SER A 123 5.44 -16.09 -9.18
CA SER A 123 6.62 -15.23 -9.36
C SER A 123 7.57 -15.30 -8.17
N SER A 124 7.03 -15.33 -6.94
CA SER A 124 7.83 -15.49 -5.72
C SER A 124 8.48 -16.86 -5.64
N GLN A 125 7.79 -17.92 -6.07
CA GLN A 125 8.35 -19.27 -6.10
C GLN A 125 9.50 -19.39 -7.12
N SER A 126 9.37 -18.76 -8.29
CA SER A 126 10.46 -18.68 -9.26
C SER A 126 11.67 -17.94 -8.70
N GLN A 127 11.46 -16.82 -8.02
CA GLN A 127 12.55 -16.06 -7.37
C GLN A 127 13.24 -16.88 -6.27
N LEU A 128 12.47 -17.64 -5.49
CA LEU A 128 13.03 -18.54 -4.48
C LEU A 128 13.97 -19.57 -5.11
N GLN A 129 13.53 -20.22 -6.19
CA GLN A 129 14.34 -21.21 -6.91
C GLN A 129 15.61 -20.60 -7.51
N GLU A 130 15.53 -19.38 -8.04
CA GLU A 130 16.69 -18.66 -8.56
C GLU A 130 17.72 -18.38 -7.44
N VAL A 131 17.26 -17.87 -6.30
CA VAL A 131 18.12 -17.61 -5.13
C VAL A 131 18.69 -18.90 -4.55
N GLU A 132 17.95 -20.00 -4.53
CA GLU A 132 18.44 -21.33 -4.12
C GLU A 132 19.55 -21.85 -5.05
N ALA A 133 19.40 -21.64 -6.37
CA ALA A 133 20.41 -21.99 -7.35
C ALA A 133 21.68 -21.12 -7.18
N GLU A 134 21.53 -19.80 -7.00
CA GLU A 134 22.63 -18.90 -6.70
C GLU A 134 23.36 -19.29 -5.40
N ASN A 135 22.61 -19.66 -4.36
CA ASN A 135 23.19 -20.10 -3.09
C ASN A 135 24.04 -21.36 -3.30
N SER A 136 23.53 -22.33 -4.06
CA SER A 136 24.26 -23.55 -4.42
C SER A 136 25.53 -23.27 -5.22
N GLN A 137 25.46 -22.34 -6.18
CA GLN A 137 26.62 -21.88 -6.96
C GLN A 137 27.67 -21.19 -6.09
N LEU A 138 27.24 -20.28 -5.20
CA LEU A 138 28.13 -19.59 -4.27
C LEU A 138 28.78 -20.55 -3.28
N GLN A 139 28.06 -21.56 -2.79
CA GLN A 139 28.61 -22.61 -1.95
C GLN A 139 29.69 -23.41 -2.68
N LEU A 140 29.47 -23.75 -3.95
CA LEU A 140 30.47 -24.44 -4.78
C LEU A 140 31.69 -23.55 -4.99
N ARG A 141 31.50 -22.27 -5.31
CA ARG A 141 32.60 -21.32 -5.49
C ARG A 141 33.44 -21.13 -4.22
N LEU A 142 32.80 -21.16 -3.05
CA LEU A 142 33.49 -21.12 -1.76
C LEU A 142 34.33 -22.37 -1.53
N LYS A 143 33.82 -23.56 -1.90
CA LYS A 143 34.58 -24.82 -1.80
C LYS A 143 35.80 -24.80 -2.71
N GLU A 144 35.64 -24.37 -3.97
CA GLU A 144 36.75 -24.22 -4.92
C GLU A 144 37.84 -23.29 -4.37
N LEU A 145 37.45 -22.10 -3.91
CA LEU A 145 38.40 -21.12 -3.38
C LEU A 145 39.11 -21.65 -2.13
N ASN A 146 38.41 -22.38 -1.25
CA ASN A 146 39.02 -23.01 -0.09
C ASN A 146 40.05 -24.08 -0.49
N GLU A 147 39.74 -24.88 -1.51
CA GLU A 147 40.66 -25.88 -2.04
C GLU A 147 41.89 -25.24 -2.71
N GLU A 148 41.70 -24.12 -3.42
CA GLU A 148 42.81 -23.31 -3.95
C GLU A 148 43.70 -22.79 -2.80
N TYR A 149 43.11 -22.28 -1.72
CA TYR A 149 43.87 -21.84 -0.54
C TYR A 149 44.64 -22.99 0.11
N ARG A 150 44.03 -24.17 0.27
CA ARG A 150 44.70 -25.36 0.81
C ARG A 150 45.84 -25.83 -0.08
N SER A 151 45.60 -25.89 -1.40
CA SER A 151 46.61 -26.28 -2.38
C SER A 151 47.82 -25.34 -2.36
N ARG A 152 47.57 -24.03 -2.27
CA ARG A 152 48.63 -23.02 -2.17
C ARG A 152 49.44 -23.18 -0.88
N LEU A 153 48.79 -23.39 0.26
CA LEU A 153 49.47 -23.67 1.53
C LEU A 153 50.27 -24.97 1.49
N ALA A 154 49.74 -26.03 0.88
CA ALA A 154 50.45 -27.30 0.72
C ALA A 154 51.69 -27.13 -0.17
N GLN A 155 51.59 -26.40 -1.28
CA GLN A 155 52.73 -26.08 -2.14
C GLN A 155 53.79 -25.28 -1.37
N TYR A 156 53.37 -24.29 -0.58
CA TYR A 156 54.27 -23.53 0.27
C TYR A 156 55.03 -24.39 1.29
N ILE A 157 54.37 -25.36 1.92
CA ILE A 157 55.02 -26.31 2.83
C ILE A 157 55.98 -27.22 2.07
N LYS A 158 55.57 -27.70 0.89
CA LYS A 158 56.40 -28.56 0.03
C LYS A 158 57.66 -27.84 -0.44
N ASP A 159 57.55 -26.61 -0.91
CA ASP A 159 58.68 -25.80 -1.36
C ASP A 159 59.70 -25.56 -0.21
N VAL A 160 59.20 -25.36 1.03
CA VAL A 160 60.07 -25.24 2.21
C VAL A 160 60.79 -26.56 2.50
N ALA A 161 60.09 -27.70 2.41
CA ALA A 161 60.68 -29.03 2.61
C ALA A 161 61.72 -29.36 1.53
N ASP A 162 61.38 -29.17 0.25
CA ASP A 162 62.25 -29.41 -0.90
C ASP A 162 63.52 -28.54 -0.82
N PHE A 163 63.41 -27.30 -0.34
CA PHE A 163 64.57 -26.44 -0.10
C PHE A 163 65.47 -26.94 1.04
N MET A 164 64.89 -27.44 2.15
CA MET A 164 65.65 -28.01 3.26
C MET A 164 66.37 -29.30 2.85
N ASP A 165 65.69 -30.18 2.09
CA ASP A 165 66.25 -31.42 1.57
C ASP A 165 67.37 -31.16 0.56
N SER A 166 67.17 -30.21 -0.37
CA SER A 166 68.18 -29.78 -1.36
C SER A 166 69.42 -29.14 -0.73
N LYS A 167 69.31 -28.60 0.49
CA LYS A 167 70.44 -28.08 1.25
C LYS A 167 71.17 -29.19 2.01
N SER A 168 70.46 -30.22 2.48
CA SER A 168 71.06 -31.36 3.18
C SER A 168 71.90 -32.26 2.25
N SER A 169 71.50 -32.41 0.98
CA SER A 169 72.22 -33.20 -0.03
C SER A 169 73.49 -32.53 -0.57
N ASN A 170 73.64 -31.21 -0.41
CA ASN A 170 74.77 -30.42 -0.91
C ASN A 170 75.86 -30.14 0.15
N VAL A 171 75.83 -30.79 1.32
CA VAL A 171 76.81 -30.58 2.40
C VAL A 171 77.73 -31.80 2.54
N MET A 172 78.74 -31.85 1.68
CA MET A 172 80.05 -32.45 1.98
C MET A 172 81.09 -31.33 1.84
N GLY A 173 81.14 -30.40 2.80
CA GLY A 173 82.12 -29.30 2.82
C GLY A 173 81.80 -28.19 3.83
N PRO A 174 82.81 -27.51 4.42
CA PRO A 174 82.64 -26.68 5.61
C PRO A 174 81.83 -25.40 5.36
N SER A 175 80.88 -25.20 6.28
CA SER A 175 79.90 -24.11 6.47
C SER A 175 80.25 -22.72 5.89
N LYS A 176 79.49 -22.28 4.87
CA LYS A 176 79.30 -20.85 4.53
C LYS A 176 77.87 -20.44 4.88
N ALA A 177 77.70 -19.78 6.02
CA ALA A 177 76.41 -19.60 6.69
C ALA A 177 75.54 -18.34 6.39
N PRO A 178 75.94 -17.28 5.66
CA PRO A 178 75.00 -16.15 5.41
C PRO A 178 74.28 -16.17 4.06
N ALA A 179 74.94 -16.61 2.97
CA ALA A 179 74.42 -16.44 1.61
C ALA A 179 73.25 -17.39 1.27
N ALA A 180 73.21 -18.58 1.90
CA ALA A 180 72.17 -19.58 1.69
C ALA A 180 70.80 -19.21 2.31
N HIS A 181 70.74 -18.19 3.18
CA HIS A 181 69.51 -17.78 3.85
C HIS A 181 68.70 -16.74 3.05
N ALA A 182 69.32 -16.09 2.05
CA ALA A 182 68.68 -15.06 1.24
C ALA A 182 67.55 -15.60 0.33
N PRO A 183 67.67 -16.78 -0.34
CA PRO A 183 66.59 -17.34 -1.14
C PRO A 183 65.38 -17.77 -0.30
N MET A 184 65.61 -18.43 0.84
CA MET A 184 64.55 -18.82 1.78
C MET A 184 63.80 -17.60 2.32
N LYS A 185 64.55 -16.55 2.72
CA LYS A 185 63.95 -15.31 3.19
C LYS A 185 63.04 -14.69 2.12
N ARG A 186 63.49 -14.61 0.87
CA ARG A 186 62.66 -14.10 -0.25
C ARG A 186 61.41 -14.94 -0.51
N PHE A 187 61.50 -16.26 -0.40
CA PHE A 187 60.35 -17.15 -0.57
C PHE A 187 59.29 -16.94 0.52
N VAL A 188 59.71 -16.94 1.79
CA VAL A 188 58.82 -16.66 2.93
C VAL A 188 58.24 -15.25 2.84
N ASP A 189 59.04 -14.27 2.44
CA ASP A 189 58.56 -12.89 2.22
C ASP A 189 57.52 -12.83 1.09
N SER A 190 57.69 -13.59 0.00
CA SER A 190 56.70 -13.71 -1.08
C SER A 190 55.40 -14.36 -0.60
N MET A 191 55.51 -15.46 0.14
CA MET A 191 54.37 -16.16 0.75
C MET A 191 53.57 -15.24 1.67
N LEU A 192 54.25 -14.51 2.56
CA LEU A 192 53.61 -13.57 3.47
C LEU A 192 52.96 -12.41 2.74
N LYS A 193 53.58 -11.91 1.66
CA LYS A 193 53.01 -10.86 0.81
C LYS A 193 51.73 -11.34 0.13
N ASP A 194 51.74 -12.56 -0.38
CA ASP A 194 50.60 -13.20 -1.04
C ASP A 194 49.42 -13.43 -0.09
N ILE A 195 49.69 -13.95 1.10
CA ILE A 195 48.69 -14.14 2.16
C ILE A 195 48.10 -12.78 2.56
N ARG A 196 48.93 -11.75 2.78
CA ARG A 196 48.43 -10.40 3.09
C ARG A 196 47.56 -9.86 1.95
N ALA A 197 47.97 -10.04 0.70
CA ALA A 197 47.20 -9.56 -0.45
C ALA A 197 45.84 -10.26 -0.58
N SER A 198 45.75 -11.57 -0.32
CA SER A 198 44.49 -12.31 -0.39
C SER A 198 43.52 -11.89 0.72
N TYR A 199 44.00 -11.70 1.95
CA TYR A 199 43.19 -11.17 3.04
C TYR A 199 42.72 -9.74 2.75
N ARG A 200 43.58 -8.87 2.22
CA ARG A 200 43.20 -7.50 1.79
C ARG A 200 42.10 -7.53 0.72
N ALA A 201 42.23 -8.38 -0.30
CA ALA A 201 41.21 -8.51 -1.34
C ALA A 201 39.85 -8.98 -0.78
N ARG A 202 39.87 -9.93 0.17
CA ARG A 202 38.66 -10.40 0.85
C ARG A 202 38.04 -9.32 1.74
N GLU A 203 38.84 -8.59 2.52
CA GLU A 203 38.39 -7.45 3.31
C GLU A 203 37.72 -6.40 2.43
N GLU A 204 38.33 -6.07 1.28
CA GLU A 204 37.75 -5.13 0.32
C GLU A 204 36.42 -5.63 -0.26
N GLN A 205 36.31 -6.92 -0.61
CA GLN A 205 35.07 -7.50 -1.10
C GLN A 205 33.96 -7.40 -0.05
N LEU A 206 34.25 -7.74 1.21
CA LEU A 206 33.29 -7.62 2.31
C LEU A 206 32.90 -6.16 2.55
N ALA A 207 33.86 -5.23 2.52
CA ALA A 207 33.59 -3.80 2.65
C ALA A 207 32.74 -3.26 1.47
N ARG A 208 32.95 -3.75 0.24
CA ARG A 208 32.12 -3.41 -0.92
C ARG A 208 30.71 -3.95 -0.77
N ALA A 209 30.55 -5.22 -0.37
CA ALA A 209 29.25 -5.83 -0.13
C ALA A 209 28.48 -5.10 0.98
N ALA A 210 29.12 -4.83 2.13
CA ALA A 210 28.53 -4.07 3.24
C ALA A 210 28.07 -2.67 2.81
N ARG A 211 28.89 -1.95 2.03
CA ARG A 211 28.50 -0.66 1.43
C ARG A 211 27.31 -0.80 0.48
N GLY A 212 27.28 -1.87 -0.33
CA GLY A 212 26.18 -2.19 -1.23
C GLY A 212 24.86 -2.48 -0.50
N TYR A 213 24.89 -3.27 0.58
CA TYR A 213 23.72 -3.52 1.43
C TYR A 213 23.23 -2.24 2.09
N LYS A 214 24.14 -1.43 2.66
CA LYS A 214 23.80 -0.14 3.24
C LYS A 214 23.14 0.80 2.22
N LYS A 215 23.62 0.81 0.98
CA LYS A 215 23.01 1.60 -0.10
C LYS A 215 21.60 1.10 -0.43
N ARG A 216 21.44 -0.20 -0.70
CA ARG A 216 20.13 -0.81 -0.99
C ARG A 216 19.12 -0.56 0.14
N MET A 217 19.57 -0.64 1.39
CA MET A 217 18.70 -0.43 2.53
C MET A 217 18.25 1.04 2.65
N LYS A 218 19.14 2.01 2.39
CA LYS A 218 18.75 3.42 2.24
C LYS A 218 17.75 3.65 1.10
N ASP A 219 17.94 2.97 -0.03
CA ASP A 219 17.01 3.10 -1.17
C ASP A 219 15.63 2.50 -0.86
N LEU A 220 15.58 1.39 -0.09
CA LEU A 220 14.33 0.80 0.39
C LEU A 220 13.59 1.74 1.35
N VAL A 221 14.31 2.36 2.30
CA VAL A 221 13.75 3.35 3.23
C VAL A 221 13.12 4.52 2.45
N LYS A 222 13.80 5.06 1.43
CA LYS A 222 13.24 6.12 0.59
C LYS A 222 11.96 5.68 -0.15
N LYS A 223 11.93 4.46 -0.68
CA LYS A 223 10.73 3.91 -1.33
C LYS A 223 9.59 3.77 -0.32
N HIS A 224 9.89 3.33 0.89
CA HIS A 224 8.92 3.23 1.99
C HIS A 224 8.37 4.60 2.37
N GLU A 225 9.22 5.61 2.52
CA GLU A 225 8.80 6.99 2.77
C GLU A 225 7.86 7.51 1.66
N ASN A 226 8.21 7.31 0.39
CA ASN A 226 7.36 7.70 -0.74
C ASN A 226 6.00 6.97 -0.72
N LEU A 227 6.00 5.68 -0.39
CA LEU A 227 4.78 4.89 -0.27
C LEU A 227 3.90 5.39 0.87
N LEU A 228 4.48 5.74 2.02
CA LEU A 228 3.75 6.33 3.13
C LEU A 228 3.11 7.66 2.77
N ILE A 229 3.80 8.51 2.01
CA ILE A 229 3.24 9.77 1.50
C ILE A 229 2.04 9.49 0.59
N ALA A 230 2.18 8.56 -0.37
CA ALA A 230 1.09 8.19 -1.27
C ALA A 230 -0.11 7.59 -0.51
N TYR A 231 0.16 6.72 0.47
CA TYR A 231 -0.84 6.13 1.34
C TYR A 231 -1.58 7.20 2.15
N GLY A 232 -0.85 8.14 2.77
CA GLY A 232 -1.44 9.25 3.51
C GLY A 232 -2.34 10.12 2.64
N LEU A 233 -1.91 10.44 1.42
CA LEU A 233 -2.72 11.18 0.46
C LEU A 233 -4.00 10.43 0.09
N GLN A 234 -3.91 9.13 -0.17
CA GLN A 234 -5.06 8.29 -0.48
C GLN A 234 -6.05 8.25 0.69
N ARG A 235 -5.57 8.13 1.93
CA ARG A 235 -6.42 8.16 3.12
C ARG A 235 -7.16 9.48 3.28
N GLU A 236 -6.48 10.58 3.03
CA GLU A 236 -7.10 11.91 3.08
C GLU A 236 -8.15 12.08 1.99
N GLN A 237 -7.88 11.59 0.78
CA GLN A 237 -8.86 11.57 -0.30
C GLN A 237 -10.12 10.78 0.09
N ILE A 238 -9.97 9.58 0.63
CA ILE A 238 -11.10 8.75 1.09
C ILE A 238 -11.89 9.46 2.19
N ARG A 239 -11.20 10.10 3.14
CA ARG A 239 -11.81 10.89 4.21
C ARG A 239 -12.60 12.09 3.66
N SER A 240 -12.04 12.79 2.67
CA SER A 240 -12.67 13.96 2.03
C SER A 240 -13.90 13.60 1.18
N LEU A 241 -13.96 12.37 0.65
CA LEU A 241 -15.11 11.85 -0.11
C LEU A 241 -16.34 11.58 0.75
N GLY A 242 -16.25 11.66 2.08
CA GLY A 242 -17.40 11.72 2.98
C GLY A 242 -18.23 10.43 3.10
N SER A 243 -17.76 9.31 2.56
CA SER A 243 -18.39 8.01 2.80
C SER A 243 -18.10 7.55 4.22
N THR A 244 -19.08 7.72 5.12
CA THR A 244 -19.03 7.33 6.54
C THR A 244 -18.76 5.83 6.76
N ALA A 245 -18.83 5.02 5.70
CA ALA A 245 -18.57 3.58 5.70
C ALA A 245 -17.19 3.18 5.13
N ALA A 246 -16.40 4.13 4.61
CA ALA A 246 -15.11 3.82 3.99
C ALA A 246 -14.00 3.73 5.06
N ASP A 247 -13.61 2.51 5.41
CA ASP A 247 -12.43 2.27 6.23
C ASP A 247 -11.17 2.81 5.51
N CYS A 248 -10.56 3.84 6.10
CA CYS A 248 -9.33 4.44 5.58
C CYS A 248 -8.09 3.58 5.88
N GLY A 249 -8.25 2.41 6.51
CA GLY A 249 -7.17 1.52 6.91
C GLY A 249 -6.32 2.06 8.07
N PRO A 250 -5.28 1.30 8.45
CA PRO A 250 -4.41 1.61 9.59
C PRO A 250 -3.76 3.00 9.50
N ALA A 251 -3.46 3.62 10.65
CA ALA A 251 -2.72 4.88 10.67
C ALA A 251 -1.27 4.69 10.15
N GLU A 252 -0.70 5.73 9.53
CA GLU A 252 0.68 5.74 9.01
C GLU A 252 1.73 5.37 10.07
N LEU A 253 1.42 5.64 11.34
CA LEU A 253 2.20 5.25 12.51
C LEU A 253 2.47 3.75 12.61
N HIS A 254 1.55 2.90 12.14
CA HIS A 254 1.74 1.45 12.18
C HIS A 254 2.85 0.97 11.24
N PHE A 255 3.29 1.83 10.32
CA PHE A 255 4.31 1.53 9.33
C PHE A 255 5.64 2.25 9.60
N SER A 256 5.82 2.87 10.76
CA SER A 256 7.10 3.53 11.09
C SER A 256 8.23 2.50 11.20
N ILE A 257 9.35 2.78 10.53
CA ILE A 257 10.57 1.98 10.66
C ILE A 257 11.17 2.27 12.04
N THR A 258 11.43 1.24 12.83
CA THR A 258 11.99 1.37 14.20
C THR A 258 13.52 1.25 14.23
N ASP A 259 14.14 0.79 13.15
CA ASP A 259 15.57 0.51 13.10
C ASP A 259 16.43 1.80 13.22
N PRO A 260 17.21 1.96 14.31
CA PRO A 260 17.98 3.17 14.56
C PRO A 260 19.11 3.42 13.54
N GLU A 261 19.61 2.40 12.85
CA GLU A 261 20.65 2.57 11.81
C GLU A 261 20.10 3.18 10.51
N LEU A 262 18.79 3.06 10.31
CA LEU A 262 18.09 3.52 9.11
C LEU A 262 17.43 4.87 9.29
N LEU A 263 17.10 5.23 10.53
CA LEU A 263 16.45 6.48 10.86
C LEU A 263 17.44 7.64 10.93
N THR A 264 17.24 8.63 10.06
CA THR A 264 17.84 9.95 10.23
C THR A 264 17.24 10.64 11.46
N ASN A 265 17.96 11.59 12.06
CA ASN A 265 17.48 12.33 13.24
C ASN A 265 16.10 12.96 12.98
N THR A 266 15.91 13.52 11.79
CA THR A 266 14.64 14.09 11.33
C THR A 266 13.52 13.06 11.24
N THR A 267 13.79 11.84 10.76
CA THR A 267 12.77 10.77 10.71
C THR A 267 12.36 10.31 12.12
N ARG A 268 13.30 10.28 13.07
CA ARG A 268 12.98 9.95 14.48
C ARG A 268 12.11 11.01 15.14
N GLU A 269 12.42 12.28 14.92
CA GLU A 269 11.62 13.39 15.41
C GLU A 269 10.22 13.38 14.79
N LEU A 270 10.09 13.13 13.48
CA LEU A 270 8.80 12.96 12.82
C LEU A 270 7.97 11.81 13.41
N ASN A 271 8.59 10.68 13.72
CA ASN A 271 7.87 9.56 14.35
C ASN A 271 7.37 9.92 15.75
N ARG A 272 8.19 10.58 16.57
CA ARG A 272 7.76 11.10 17.89
C ARG A 272 6.59 12.08 17.76
N LEU A 273 6.67 13.03 16.83
CA LEU A 273 5.60 14.01 16.58
C LEU A 273 4.31 13.34 16.13
N ARG A 274 4.38 12.30 15.30
CA ARG A 274 3.20 11.54 14.90
C ARG A 274 2.58 10.80 16.09
N GLU A 275 3.38 10.19 16.94
CA GLU A 275 2.90 9.51 18.16
C GLU A 275 2.20 10.49 19.10
N ASP A 276 2.81 11.66 19.31
CA ASP A 276 2.24 12.70 20.17
C ASP A 276 0.95 13.28 19.57
N LYS A 277 0.90 13.47 18.24
CA LYS A 277 -0.34 13.82 17.54
C LYS A 277 -1.44 12.79 17.80
N ALA A 278 -1.16 11.49 17.65
CA ALA A 278 -2.15 10.44 17.88
C ALA A 278 -2.64 10.40 19.34
N LYS A 279 -1.74 10.60 20.31
CA LYS A 279 -2.12 10.73 21.73
C LYS A 279 -3.03 11.93 21.96
N LEU A 280 -2.73 13.08 21.36
CA LEU A 280 -3.56 14.29 21.48
C LEU A 280 -4.93 14.12 20.81
N GLU A 281 -5.00 13.49 19.64
CA GLU A 281 -6.26 13.16 18.96
C GLU A 281 -7.14 12.22 19.81
N MET A 282 -6.55 11.20 20.43
CA MET A 282 -7.26 10.34 21.39
C MET A 282 -7.78 11.11 22.60
N GLN A 283 -6.96 12.00 23.19
CA GLN A 283 -7.38 12.83 24.31
C GLN A 283 -8.50 13.81 23.92
N LEU A 284 -8.48 14.34 22.70
CA LEU A 284 -9.53 15.20 22.16
C LEU A 284 -10.84 14.42 21.99
N HIS A 285 -10.79 13.22 21.42
CA HIS A 285 -11.96 12.34 21.32
C HIS A 285 -12.51 11.95 22.70
N GLU A 286 -11.65 11.63 23.67
CA GLU A 286 -12.06 11.31 25.03
C GLU A 286 -12.73 12.50 25.73
N LYS A 287 -12.21 13.72 25.55
CA LYS A 287 -12.81 14.95 26.08
C LYS A 287 -14.13 15.27 25.39
N SER A 288 -14.22 15.13 24.07
CA SER A 288 -15.44 15.34 23.30
C SER A 288 -16.56 14.35 23.67
N LEU A 289 -16.22 13.10 23.97
CA LEU A 289 -17.15 12.09 24.50
C LEU A 289 -17.59 12.39 25.96
N LYS A 290 -16.72 13.01 26.77
CA LYS A 290 -17.08 13.46 28.13
C LYS A 290 -17.93 14.73 28.13
N GLU A 291 -17.69 15.66 27.20
CA GLU A 291 -18.50 16.87 27.00
C GLU A 291 -19.89 16.56 26.46
N THR A 292 -20.05 15.51 25.65
CA THR A 292 -21.37 15.05 25.17
C THR A 292 -22.17 14.26 26.20
N SER A 293 -21.54 13.79 27.28
CA SER A 293 -22.20 13.02 28.35
C SER A 293 -22.52 13.85 29.60
N THR A 294 -21.94 15.04 29.76
CA THR A 294 -22.21 15.87 30.95
C THR A 294 -22.11 17.36 30.61
N PHE A 295 -23.27 17.96 30.34
CA PHE A 295 -23.70 19.36 30.55
C PHE A 295 -24.49 19.94 29.35
N PRO A 296 -25.63 20.62 29.58
CA PRO A 296 -26.38 21.29 28.54
C PRO A 296 -25.63 22.54 28.05
N LEU A 297 -25.84 22.88 26.77
CA LEU A 297 -25.45 24.13 26.11
C LEU A 297 -25.29 25.30 27.10
N ALA A 298 -24.04 25.74 27.33
CA ALA A 298 -23.76 27.03 27.91
C ALA A 298 -23.50 28.03 26.76
N PRO A 299 -24.15 29.22 26.76
CA PRO A 299 -23.91 30.23 25.74
C PRO A 299 -22.52 30.83 25.92
N GLU A 300 -21.83 31.10 24.81
CA GLU A 300 -20.55 31.80 24.77
C GLU A 300 -20.58 33.04 25.67
N GLN A 301 -19.87 32.98 26.80
CA GLN A 301 -19.57 34.17 27.58
C GLN A 301 -18.39 34.87 26.91
N PRO A 302 -18.51 36.17 26.57
CA PRO A 302 -17.39 36.92 26.04
C PRO A 302 -16.29 36.97 27.10
N LEU A 303 -15.09 36.52 26.73
CA LEU A 303 -13.90 36.60 27.57
C LEU A 303 -13.74 38.01 28.12
N ASP A 304 -13.78 38.11 29.45
CA ASP A 304 -13.61 39.35 30.22
C ASP A 304 -12.35 40.10 29.75
N GLU A 305 -12.40 41.43 29.72
CA GLU A 305 -11.34 42.31 29.21
C GLU A 305 -10.00 42.11 29.95
N LYS A 306 -10.11 41.62 31.19
CA LYS A 306 -8.99 41.17 32.03
C LYS A 306 -8.30 39.91 31.49
N GLY A 307 -9.05 38.99 30.90
CA GLY A 307 -8.52 37.81 30.21
C GLY A 307 -7.78 38.17 28.92
N TRP A 308 -8.31 39.12 28.15
CA TRP A 308 -7.62 39.65 26.97
C TRP A 308 -6.35 40.44 27.33
N ALA A 309 -6.35 41.14 28.45
CA ALA A 309 -5.15 41.79 28.97
C ALA A 309 -4.06 40.77 29.35
N GLU A 310 -4.43 39.65 29.97
CA GLU A 310 -3.50 38.57 30.33
C GLU A 310 -2.91 37.88 29.09
N VAL A 311 -3.74 37.59 28.07
CA VAL A 311 -3.24 37.01 26.80
C VAL A 311 -2.28 37.96 26.09
N ARG A 312 -2.58 39.27 26.06
CA ARG A 312 -1.67 40.27 25.47
C ARG A 312 -0.36 40.37 26.25
N LYS A 313 -0.42 40.29 27.58
CA LYS A 313 0.77 40.26 28.44
C LYS A 313 1.61 39.01 28.18
N GLN A 314 1.01 37.83 28.12
CA GLN A 314 1.72 36.58 27.80
C GLN A 314 2.36 36.62 26.42
N LEU A 315 1.68 37.19 25.43
CA LEU A 315 2.23 37.35 24.08
C LEU A 315 3.42 38.31 24.07
N GLN A 316 3.35 39.41 24.82
CA GLN A 316 4.46 40.35 24.97
C GLN A 316 5.64 39.72 25.72
N GLU A 317 5.39 38.98 26.80
CA GLU A 317 6.41 38.26 27.55
C GLU A 317 7.08 37.20 26.66
N PHE A 318 6.31 36.38 25.94
CA PHE A 318 6.83 35.40 25.00
C PHE A 318 7.68 36.04 23.89
N THR A 319 7.21 37.16 23.33
CA THR A 319 7.95 37.88 22.29
C THR A 319 9.26 38.44 22.86
N HIS A 320 9.24 39.01 24.06
CA HIS A 320 10.43 39.56 24.69
C HIS A 320 11.43 38.48 25.12
N THR A 321 10.97 37.35 25.67
CA THR A 321 11.86 36.24 26.04
C THR A 321 12.50 35.64 24.81
N THR A 322 11.71 35.36 23.77
CA THR A 322 12.21 34.80 22.50
C THR A 322 13.23 35.76 21.85
N GLN A 323 12.94 37.06 21.85
CA GLN A 323 13.87 38.07 21.31
C GLN A 323 15.19 38.09 22.07
N LYS A 324 15.14 38.05 23.41
CA LYS A 324 16.34 38.05 24.26
C LYS A 324 17.18 36.80 24.02
N ASP A 325 16.56 35.63 23.90
CA ASP A 325 17.26 34.37 23.66
C ASP A 325 17.96 34.39 22.28
N LEU A 326 17.28 34.89 21.24
CA LEU A 326 17.88 35.06 19.91
C LEU A 326 19.04 36.06 19.90
N GLU A 327 18.93 37.17 20.62
CA GLU A 327 20.04 38.14 20.76
C GLU A 327 21.23 37.55 21.51
N GLN A 328 20.97 36.73 22.52
CA GLN A 328 22.01 35.99 23.24
C GLN A 328 22.70 34.98 22.33
N GLU A 329 21.96 34.15 21.59
CA GLU A 329 22.53 33.21 20.62
C GLU A 329 23.34 33.95 19.53
N ARG A 330 22.80 35.05 19.00
CA ARG A 330 23.51 35.90 18.03
C ARG A 330 24.84 36.40 18.59
N SER A 331 24.87 36.88 19.83
CA SER A 331 26.10 37.35 20.47
C SER A 331 27.13 36.24 20.69
N GLN A 332 26.68 35.03 21.05
CA GLN A 332 27.54 33.87 21.22
C GLN A 332 28.13 33.41 19.88
N LEU A 333 27.31 33.36 18.83
CA LEU A 333 27.75 33.00 17.49
C LEU A 333 28.74 34.02 16.93
N LEU A 334 28.50 35.32 17.13
CA LEU A 334 29.45 36.37 16.75
C LEU A 334 30.79 36.21 17.47
N THR A 335 30.77 35.97 18.78
CA THR A 335 32.00 35.75 19.56
C THR A 335 32.76 34.53 19.04
N ARG A 336 32.06 33.43 18.76
CA ARG A 336 32.68 32.21 18.21
C ARG A 336 33.23 32.41 16.80
N ALA A 337 32.54 33.20 15.97
CA ALA A 337 33.00 33.53 14.63
C ALA A 337 34.30 34.36 14.67
N ILE A 338 34.37 35.37 15.54
CA ILE A 338 35.58 36.19 15.74
C ILE A 338 36.76 35.31 16.17
N VAL A 339 36.58 34.43 17.16
CA VAL A 339 37.64 33.51 17.61
C VAL A 339 38.09 32.57 16.48
N ALA A 340 37.17 32.09 15.65
CA ALA A 340 37.53 31.26 14.49
C ALA A 340 38.30 32.04 13.42
N GLU A 341 37.93 33.31 13.17
CA GLU A 341 38.65 34.20 12.26
C GLU A 341 40.08 34.50 12.78
N GLU A 342 40.25 34.72 14.08
CA GLU A 342 41.57 34.86 14.72
C GLU A 342 42.41 33.58 14.55
N GLN A 343 41.85 32.40 14.82
CA GLN A 343 42.55 31.12 14.63
C GLN A 343 43.00 30.89 13.19
N VAL A 344 42.16 31.25 12.20
CA VAL A 344 42.53 31.18 10.79
C VAL A 344 43.66 32.16 10.47
N SER A 345 43.62 33.36 11.04
CA SER A 345 44.68 34.37 10.86
C SER A 345 46.01 33.91 11.47
N GLU A 346 45.98 33.31 12.66
CA GLU A 346 47.17 32.72 13.31
C GLU A 346 47.76 31.57 12.47
N LEU A 347 46.92 30.69 11.93
CA LEU A 347 47.37 29.61 11.04
C LEU A 347 47.97 30.15 9.74
N GLN A 348 47.38 31.20 9.18
CA GLN A 348 47.89 31.88 7.99
C GLN A 348 49.26 32.51 8.28
N GLU A 349 49.41 33.20 9.40
CA GLU A 349 50.69 33.78 9.83
C GLU A 349 51.75 32.69 10.08
N TYR A 350 51.37 31.56 10.70
CA TYR A 350 52.25 30.41 10.88
C TYR A 350 52.73 29.84 9.54
N ILE A 351 51.83 29.67 8.57
CA ILE A 351 52.16 29.24 7.22
C ILE A 351 53.11 30.24 6.56
N ASP A 352 52.81 31.54 6.61
CA ASP A 352 53.62 32.57 5.97
C ASP A 352 55.02 32.66 6.58
N ASN A 353 55.14 32.56 7.91
CA ASN A 353 56.42 32.51 8.62
C ASN A 353 57.24 31.27 8.28
N HIS A 354 56.61 30.09 8.25
CA HIS A 354 57.30 28.85 7.91
C HIS A 354 57.67 28.75 6.42
N LEU A 355 56.82 29.25 5.52
CA LEU A 355 57.14 29.33 4.10
C LEU A 355 58.26 30.34 3.86
N ALA A 356 58.26 31.50 4.53
CA ALA A 356 59.35 32.47 4.46
C ALA A 356 60.67 31.90 5.03
N SER A 357 60.61 31.13 6.13
CA SER A 357 61.77 30.44 6.69
C SER A 357 62.30 29.34 5.77
N LEU A 358 61.43 28.60 5.07
CA LEU A 358 61.84 27.59 4.11
C LEU A 358 62.41 28.23 2.84
N LEU A 359 61.81 29.32 2.35
CA LEU A 359 62.34 30.08 1.21
C LEU A 359 63.72 30.67 1.52
N SER A 360 63.89 31.30 2.68
CA SER A 360 65.19 31.83 3.12
C SER A 360 66.23 30.71 3.33
N SER A 361 65.86 29.59 3.96
CA SER A 361 66.73 28.43 4.12
C SER A 361 67.08 27.71 2.81
N CYS A 362 66.23 27.79 1.78
CA CYS A 362 66.50 27.25 0.45
C CYS A 362 67.34 28.21 -0.42
N LEU A 363 67.36 29.51 -0.10
CA LEU A 363 68.16 30.52 -0.80
C LEU A 363 69.57 30.69 -0.20
N LEU A 364 69.76 30.44 1.09
CA LEU A 364 71.07 30.49 1.77
C LEU A 364 72.15 29.46 1.32
N PRO A 365 71.84 28.25 0.79
CA PRO A 365 72.85 27.33 0.29
C PRO A 365 73.39 27.74 -1.10
N LYS A 366 72.62 28.52 -1.88
CA LYS A 366 73.04 28.93 -3.24
C LYS A 366 74.11 30.02 -3.26
N SER A 367 74.20 30.85 -2.22
CA SER A 367 75.21 31.92 -2.12
C SER A 367 76.49 31.51 -1.39
N ARG A 368 76.48 30.42 -0.59
CA ARG A 368 77.70 29.88 0.04
C ARG A 368 78.48 28.88 -0.82
N GLY A 369 77.85 28.26 -1.83
CA GLY A 369 78.51 27.33 -2.76
C GLY A 369 79.36 27.96 -3.86
N ILE A 370 79.19 29.26 -4.15
CA ILE A 370 79.87 29.92 -5.28
C ILE A 370 81.23 30.53 -4.88
N LEU A 371 81.49 30.77 -3.58
CA LEU A 371 82.77 31.33 -3.11
C LEU A 371 83.85 30.28 -2.83
N ALA A 372 83.53 28.98 -2.83
CA ALA A 372 84.50 27.92 -2.54
C ALA A 372 85.14 27.27 -3.78
N SER A 373 84.70 27.60 -5.00
CA SER A 373 85.19 26.98 -6.25
C SER A 373 86.13 27.85 -7.10
N SER A 374 86.67 28.95 -6.55
CA SER A 374 87.57 29.89 -7.26
C SER A 374 88.95 30.04 -6.60
N ARG A 375 89.43 29.00 -5.91
CA ARG A 375 90.81 28.94 -5.39
C ARG A 375 91.30 27.50 -5.33
N ALA A 376 91.70 26.97 -6.48
CA ALA A 376 92.64 25.86 -6.64
C ALA A 376 93.32 26.01 -7.99
#